data_AF-A0A3Q8ZF61-F1
#
_entry.id   AF-A0A3Q8ZF61-F1
#
_cell.length_a   1.000
_cell.length_b   1.000
_cell.length_c   1.000
_cell.angle_alpha   90.00
_cell.angle_beta   90.00
_cell.angle_gamma   90.00
#
_symmetry.space_group_name_H-M   'P 1'
#
loop_
_entity.id
_entity.type
_entity.pdbx_description
1 polymer ?
#
loop_
_entity_poly.entity_id
_entity_poly.type
_entity_poly.pdbx_seq_one_letter_code
_entity_poly.pdbx_strand_id
1 'polypeptide(L)'
;MAYIEIFPKSTETQQRLADHSAPMMDILYQATKRILNVPDHDIIIELNQCTAIEFNSLAVQSSAVPDVVIKISTSDHDLQQKFQSLCDLIVRKWSAQFGNTLKLEIWINLIDTWGCNIDLN
;
A
#
# COMPACT_ATOMS: atom_id res chain seq x y z
N MET A 1 0.85 -2.61 -14.82
CA MET A 1 0.85 -3.35 -13.52
C MET A 1 1.02 -2.42 -12.32
N ALA A 2 0.36 -2.72 -11.21
CA ALA A 2 0.58 -2.09 -9.91
C ALA A 2 0.77 -3.16 -8.82
N TYR A 3 1.95 -3.18 -8.20
CA TYR A 3 2.26 -4.08 -7.09
C TYR A 3 2.27 -3.29 -5.78
N ILE A 4 1.44 -3.69 -4.83
CA ILE A 4 1.16 -2.95 -3.61
C ILE A 4 1.55 -3.79 -2.40
N GLU A 5 2.45 -3.26 -1.58
CA GLU A 5 2.94 -3.91 -0.37
C GLU A 5 2.52 -3.09 0.85
N ILE A 6 1.99 -3.76 1.88
CA ILE A 6 1.54 -3.13 3.12
C ILE A 6 2.46 -3.57 4.25
N PHE A 7 3.12 -2.62 4.90
CA PHE A 7 4.11 -2.86 5.95
C PHE A 7 3.61 -2.34 7.30
N PRO A 8 3.12 -3.22 8.20
CA PRO A 8 2.82 -2.84 9.57
C PRO A 8 4.11 -2.62 10.38
N LYS A 9 4.15 -1.58 11.22
CA LYS A 9 5.31 -1.31 12.08
C LYS A 9 5.44 -2.24 13.29
N SER A 10 4.35 -2.89 13.70
CA SER A 10 4.28 -3.72 14.90
C SER A 10 3.29 -4.88 14.72
N THR A 11 3.42 -5.92 15.55
CA THR A 11 2.47 -7.04 15.59
C THR A 11 1.05 -6.58 15.94
N GLU A 12 0.90 -5.56 16.79
CA GLU A 12 -0.41 -4.98 17.10
C GLU A 12 -1.04 -4.34 15.86
N THR A 13 -0.26 -3.53 15.13
CA THR A 13 -0.74 -2.91 13.89
C THR A 13 -1.06 -3.99 12.84
N GLN A 14 -0.23 -5.01 12.70
CA GLN A 14 -0.49 -6.15 11.81
C GLN A 14 -1.82 -6.82 12.16
N GLN A 15 -2.08 -7.10 13.45
CA GLN A 15 -3.32 -7.73 13.87
C GLN A 15 -4.53 -6.86 13.53
N ARG A 16 -4.46 -5.55 13.83
CA ARG A 16 -5.54 -4.61 13.49
C ARG A 16 -5.82 -4.55 11.99
N LEU A 17 -4.78 -4.60 11.16
CA LEU A 17 -4.92 -4.67 9.70
C LEU A 17 -5.49 -5.99 9.23
N ALA A 18 -5.09 -7.12 9.84
CA ALA A 18 -5.64 -8.43 9.53
C ALA A 18 -7.14 -8.51 9.83
N ASP A 19 -7.56 -7.95 10.98
CA ASP A 19 -8.97 -7.87 11.39
C ASP A 19 -9.82 -7.03 10.42
N HIS A 20 -9.20 -6.09 9.70
CA HIS A 20 -9.82 -5.21 8.70
C HIS A 20 -9.30 -5.46 7.28
N SER A 21 -8.83 -6.68 7.01
CA SER A 21 -8.12 -7.00 5.76
C SER A 21 -8.99 -6.75 4.53
N ALA A 22 -10.23 -7.25 4.50
CA ALA A 22 -11.11 -7.06 3.35
C ALA A 22 -11.38 -5.57 3.02
N PRO A 23 -11.83 -4.71 3.96
CA PRO A 23 -11.97 -3.28 3.70
C PRO A 23 -10.68 -2.60 3.26
N MET A 24 -9.55 -2.91 3.88
CA MET A 24 -8.26 -2.34 3.52
C MET A 24 -7.84 -2.71 2.09
N MET A 25 -7.96 -4.00 1.74
CA MET A 25 -7.63 -4.49 0.40
C MET A 25 -8.55 -3.86 -0.66
N ASP A 26 -9.85 -3.72 -0.38
CA ASP A 26 -10.79 -3.07 -1.30
C ASP A 26 -10.46 -1.58 -1.51
N ILE A 27 -10.09 -0.84 -0.47
CA ILE A 27 -9.66 0.56 -0.60
C ILE A 27 -8.51 0.69 -1.61
N LEU A 28 -7.47 -0.14 -1.44
CA LEU A 28 -6.27 -0.08 -2.27
C LEU A 28 -6.56 -0.55 -3.69
N TYR A 29 -7.30 -1.64 -3.85
CA TYR A 29 -7.69 -2.18 -5.14
C TYR A 29 -8.54 -1.18 -5.94
N GLN A 30 -9.63 -0.66 -5.35
CA GLN A 30 -10.54 0.24 -6.05
C GLN A 30 -9.88 1.58 -6.38
N ALA A 31 -9.07 2.13 -5.47
CA ALA A 31 -8.36 3.38 -5.73
C ALA A 31 -7.38 3.23 -6.89
N THR A 32 -6.59 2.15 -6.87
CA THR A 32 -5.61 1.84 -7.91
C THR A 32 -6.28 1.61 -9.26
N LYS A 33 -7.29 0.73 -9.31
CA LYS A 33 -8.08 0.47 -10.52
C LYS A 33 -8.67 1.75 -11.10
N ARG A 34 -9.35 2.55 -10.27
CA ARG A 34 -10.05 3.75 -10.71
C ARG A 34 -9.12 4.86 -11.21
N ILE A 35 -8.02 5.11 -10.49
CA ILE A 35 -7.15 6.25 -10.80
C ILE A 35 -6.11 5.86 -11.84
N LEU A 36 -5.44 4.72 -11.67
CA LEU A 36 -4.39 4.30 -12.59
C LEU A 36 -4.95 3.71 -13.89
N ASN A 37 -6.18 3.17 -13.86
CA ASN A 37 -6.81 2.46 -14.98
C ASN A 37 -6.01 1.23 -15.43
N VAL A 38 -5.48 0.50 -14.46
CA VAL A 38 -4.73 -0.75 -14.64
C VAL A 38 -5.73 -1.93 -14.64
N PRO A 39 -5.54 -2.96 -15.49
CA PRO A 39 -6.39 -4.16 -15.50
C PRO A 39 -6.44 -4.86 -14.13
N ASP A 40 -7.54 -5.55 -13.85
CA ASP A 40 -7.78 -6.18 -12.54
C ASP A 40 -6.72 -7.23 -12.19
N HIS A 41 -6.27 -8.02 -13.17
CA HIS A 41 -5.24 -9.05 -12.99
C HIS A 41 -3.83 -8.48 -12.80
N ASP A 42 -3.65 -7.19 -13.09
CA ASP A 42 -2.38 -6.48 -13.00
C ASP A 42 -2.23 -5.70 -11.67
N ILE A 43 -3.21 -5.83 -10.76
CA ILE A 43 -3.19 -5.24 -9.42
C ILE A 43 -2.96 -6.36 -8.42
N ILE A 44 -1.78 -6.37 -7.82
CA ILE A 44 -1.38 -7.35 -6.81
C ILE A 44 -1.20 -6.61 -5.49
N ILE A 45 -1.80 -7.12 -4.42
CA ILE A 45 -1.76 -6.49 -3.10
C ILE A 45 -1.37 -7.52 -2.05
N GLU A 46 -0.33 -7.21 -1.28
CA GLU A 46 0.20 -8.09 -0.25
C GLU A 46 0.26 -7.39 1.11
N LEU A 47 -0.26 -8.05 2.14
CA LEU A 47 -0.06 -7.65 3.53
C LEU A 47 1.15 -8.40 4.07
N ASN A 48 2.26 -7.68 4.27
CA ASN A 48 3.47 -8.26 4.84
C ASN A 48 3.32 -8.54 6.34
N GLN A 49 3.99 -9.57 6.79
CA GLN A 49 4.21 -9.76 8.22
C GLN A 49 5.06 -8.61 8.77
N CYS A 50 4.83 -8.26 10.03
CA CYS A 50 5.69 -7.36 10.76
C CYS A 50 7.06 -8.04 10.96
N THR A 51 7.98 -7.80 10.03
CA THR A 51 9.37 -8.29 10.06
C THR A 51 10.30 -7.38 10.86
N ALA A 52 9.74 -6.43 11.61
CA ALA A 52 10.41 -5.55 12.55
C ALA A 52 11.01 -6.33 13.72
N ILE A 53 12.00 -7.17 13.46
CA ILE A 53 12.74 -7.91 14.48
C ILE A 53 13.48 -6.91 15.39
N GLU A 54 13.92 -5.76 14.86
CA GLU A 54 14.38 -4.60 15.65
C GLU A 54 14.17 -3.29 14.86
N PHE A 55 12.98 -2.69 14.93
CA PHE A 55 12.93 -1.24 14.69
C PHE A 55 13.62 -0.54 15.85
N ASN A 56 14.32 0.56 15.58
CA ASN A 56 14.79 1.45 16.64
C ASN A 56 13.60 1.79 17.56
N SER A 57 13.65 1.33 18.81
CA SER A 57 12.54 1.48 19.76
C SER A 57 12.16 2.95 19.98
N LEU A 58 13.14 3.86 19.87
CA LEU A 58 12.92 5.31 19.90
C LEU A 58 12.14 5.80 18.68
N ALA A 59 12.34 5.19 17.50
CA ALA A 59 11.57 5.49 16.30
C ALA A 59 10.14 4.95 16.41
N VAL A 60 9.93 3.73 16.92
CA VAL A 60 8.58 3.14 17.10
C VAL A 60 7.73 3.95 18.10
N GLN A 61 8.35 4.41 19.18
CA GLN A 61 7.70 5.20 20.23
C GLN A 61 7.53 6.68 19.86
N SER A 62 8.23 7.14 18.81
CA SER A 62 8.06 8.50 18.31
C SER A 62 6.75 8.62 17.55
N SER A 63 5.94 9.62 17.93
CA SER A 63 4.71 9.99 17.20
C SER A 63 4.98 10.46 15.76
N ALA A 64 6.25 10.68 15.41
CA ALA A 64 6.65 11.04 14.05
C ALA A 64 6.57 9.85 13.07
N VAL A 65 6.65 8.60 13.51
CA VAL A 65 6.73 7.41 12.61
C VAL A 65 5.32 6.87 12.29
N PRO A 66 5.01 6.54 11.01
CA PRO A 66 3.72 5.96 10.64
C PRO A 66 3.50 4.59 11.28
N ASP A 67 2.24 4.23 11.54
CA ASP A 67 1.87 2.88 11.95
C ASP A 67 1.95 1.90 10.77
N VAL A 68 1.67 2.39 9.56
CA VAL A 68 1.61 1.60 8.33
C VAL A 68 2.31 2.36 7.21
N VAL A 69 3.19 1.67 6.48
CA VAL A 69 3.71 2.13 5.20
C VAL A 69 3.06 1.31 4.09
N ILE A 70 2.51 1.97 3.09
CA ILE A 70 2.02 1.32 1.86
C ILE A 70 2.96 1.72 0.73
N LYS A 71 3.55 0.72 0.08
CA LYS A 71 4.40 0.92 -1.09
C LYS A 71 3.67 0.46 -2.34
N ILE A 72 3.55 1.35 -3.31
CA ILE A 72 2.92 1.08 -4.61
C ILE A 72 4.02 1.15 -5.65
N SER A 73 4.26 0.06 -6.38
CA SER A 73 5.29 -0.03 -7.41
C SER A 73 4.65 -0.26 -8.78
N THR A 74 5.06 0.51 -9.78
CA THR A 74 4.61 0.36 -11.16
C THR A 74 5.74 0.63 -12.15
N SER A 75 5.74 -0.08 -13.28
CA SER A 75 6.64 0.15 -14.41
C SER A 75 6.12 1.21 -15.39
N ASP A 76 4.86 1.62 -15.23
CA ASP A 76 4.12 2.43 -16.20
C ASP A 76 4.35 3.93 -15.91
N HIS A 77 5.42 4.48 -16.49
CA HIS A 77 5.91 5.84 -16.21
C HIS A 77 4.90 6.94 -16.57
N ASP A 78 4.01 6.71 -17.54
CA ASP A 78 2.95 7.64 -17.94
C ASP A 78 1.89 7.86 -16.85
N LEU A 79 1.82 6.95 -15.86
CA LEU A 79 0.91 7.06 -14.73
C LEU A 79 1.36 8.05 -13.67
N GLN A 80 2.60 8.54 -13.71
CA GLN A 80 3.17 9.42 -12.67
C GLN A 80 2.30 10.64 -12.36
N GLN A 81 1.71 11.26 -13.39
CA GLN A 81 0.80 12.39 -13.25
C GLN A 81 -0.46 12.10 -12.40
N LYS A 82 -0.82 10.83 -12.21
CA LYS A 82 -2.02 10.39 -11.48
C LYS A 82 -1.72 10.06 -10.00
N PHE A 83 -0.45 10.03 -9.60
CA PHE A 83 -0.03 9.56 -8.28
C PHE A 83 -0.59 10.39 -7.14
N GLN A 84 -0.65 11.72 -7.29
CA GLN A 84 -1.24 12.58 -6.26
C GLN A 84 -2.72 12.24 -6.03
N SER A 85 -3.50 12.11 -7.12
CA SER A 85 -4.92 11.75 -7.02
C SER A 85 -5.14 10.34 -6.44
N LEU A 86 -4.21 9.41 -6.69
CA LEU A 86 -4.23 8.09 -6.07
C LEU A 86 -4.02 8.20 -4.55
N CYS A 87 -2.97 8.90 -4.12
CA CYS A 87 -2.69 9.14 -2.71
C CYS A 87 -3.87 9.82 -1.99
N ASP A 88 -4.43 10.88 -2.58
CA ASP A 88 -5.57 11.60 -2.00
C ASP A 88 -6.78 10.69 -1.78
N LEU A 89 -7.07 9.82 -2.76
CA LEU A 89 -8.18 8.88 -2.67
C LEU A 89 -7.93 7.82 -1.59
N ILE A 90 -6.73 7.25 -1.52
CA ILE A 90 -6.35 6.26 -0.51
C ILE A 90 -6.41 6.89 0.88
N VAL A 91 -5.79 8.05 1.10
CA VAL A 91 -5.76 8.74 2.40
C VAL A 91 -7.19 9.04 2.88
N ARG A 92 -8.05 9.56 2.00
CA ARG A 92 -9.45 9.83 2.35
C ARG A 92 -10.20 8.57 2.79
N LYS A 93 -10.06 7.48 2.03
CA LYS A 93 -10.74 6.20 2.31
C LYS A 93 -10.17 5.52 3.55
N TRP A 94 -8.85 5.56 3.73
CA TRP A 94 -8.16 5.08 4.92
C TRP A 94 -8.64 5.81 6.17
N SER A 95 -8.70 7.15 6.12
CA SER A 95 -9.18 7.97 7.24
C SER A 95 -10.64 7.65 7.59
N ALA A 96 -11.48 7.36 6.59
CA ALA A 96 -12.86 6.94 6.84
C ALA A 96 -12.96 5.55 7.49
N GLN A 97 -12.03 4.64 7.19
CA GLN A 97 -12.01 3.27 7.72
C GLN A 97 -11.38 3.17 9.12
N PHE A 98 -10.25 3.85 9.33
CA PHE A 98 -9.42 3.71 10.52
C PHE A 98 -9.42 4.95 11.42
N GLY A 99 -10.06 6.05 11.00
CA GLY A 99 -10.04 7.31 11.74
C GLY A 99 -8.60 7.79 11.98
N ASN A 100 -8.34 8.27 13.20
CA ASN A 100 -7.02 8.69 13.63
C ASN A 100 -6.26 7.59 14.38
N THR A 101 -6.64 6.32 14.22
CA THR A 101 -6.07 5.21 15.00
C THR A 101 -4.82 4.59 14.38
N LEU A 102 -4.62 4.77 13.06
CA LEU A 102 -3.47 4.28 12.31
C LEU A 102 -2.95 5.37 11.37
N LYS A 103 -1.77 5.91 11.69
CA LYS A 103 -1.02 6.83 10.85
C LYS A 103 -0.48 6.10 9.63
N LEU A 104 -0.86 6.57 8.44
CA LEU A 104 -0.48 6.01 7.16
C LEU A 104 0.60 6.86 6.49
N GLU A 105 1.57 6.20 5.88
CA GLU A 105 2.48 6.79 4.89
C GLU A 105 2.39 5.99 3.58
N ILE A 106 2.40 6.69 2.44
CA ILE A 106 2.30 6.07 1.11
C ILE A 106 3.55 6.43 0.31
N TRP A 107 4.24 5.42 -0.20
CA TRP A 107 5.36 5.57 -1.12
C TRP A 107 4.97 5.01 -2.48
N ILE A 108 5.23 5.77 -3.54
CA ILE A 108 4.99 5.32 -4.91
C ILE A 108 6.33 5.30 -5.65
N ASN A 109 6.70 4.12 -6.13
CA ASN A 109 7.94 3.87 -6.83
C ASN A 109 7.67 3.58 -8.30
N LEU A 110 8.40 4.28 -9.17
CA LEU A 110 8.54 3.88 -10.58
C LEU A 110 9.71 2.91 -10.68
N ILE A 111 9.47 1.75 -11.28
CA ILE A 111 10.48 0.72 -11.46
C ILE A 111 10.85 0.58 -12.93
N ASP A 112 12.12 0.80 -13.23
CA ASP A 112 12.70 0.39 -14.51
C ASP A 112 12.89 -1.13 -14.48
N THR A 113 11.91 -1.84 -15.01
CA THR A 113 11.90 -3.30 -15.02
C THR A 113 11.59 -3.83 -16.40
N TRP A 114 12.12 -5.01 -16.70
CA TRP A 114 11.83 -5.76 -17.91
C TRP A 114 11.15 -7.07 -17.52
N GLY A 115 9.98 -7.33 -18.08
CA GLY A 115 9.19 -8.53 -17.82
C GLY A 115 9.21 -9.50 -19.00
N CYS A 116 9.13 -10.80 -18.70
CA CYS A 116 8.86 -11.85 -19.66
C CYS A 116 7.73 -12.72 -19.09
N ASN A 117 6.64 -12.88 -19.83
CA ASN A 117 5.49 -13.68 -19.41
C ASN A 117 5.53 -15.04 -20.10
N ILE A 118 5.12 -16.09 -19.38
CA ILE A 118 4.80 -17.39 -19.98
C ILE A 118 3.28 -17.42 -20.16
N ASP A 119 2.83 -17.37 -21.42
CA ASP A 119 1.42 -17.60 -21.75
C ASP A 119 1.16 -19.11 -21.73
N LEU A 120 0.39 -19.56 -20.73
CA LEU A 120 -0.16 -20.90 -20.70
C LEU A 120 -1.47 -20.89 -21.49
N ASN A 121 -1.41 -21.30 -22.76
CA ASN A 121 -2.57 -21.55 -23.60
C ASN A 121 -3.49 -22.64 -23.02
#